data_AF-A0A2P6W0L0-F1
#
_entry.id   AF-A0A2P6W0L0-F1
#
_cell.length_a   1.000
_cell.length_b   1.000
_cell.length_c   1.000
_cell.angle_alpha   90.00
_cell.angle_beta   90.00
_cell.angle_gamma   90.00
#
_symmetry.space_group_name_H-M   'P 1'
#
loop_
_entity.id
_entity.type
_entity.pdbx_description
1 polymer ?
#
loop_
_entity_poly.entity_id
_entity_poly.type
_entity_poly.pdbx_seq_one_letter_code
_entity_poly.pdbx_strand_id
1 'polypeptide(L)' 'MFMVTKTITIKEEAYERLKKLKDGKSFSEVIMDITEDDEIDLMKSFGVLSSEEAQKAKEEIKEFRENIDEDADEALRI' A
#
# COMPACT_ATOMS: atom_id res chain seq x y z
N MET A 1 -12.69 18.88 -4.32
CA MET A 1 -12.52 17.44 -4.03
C MET A 1 -11.67 17.34 -2.77
N PHE A 2 -12.17 16.74 -1.69
CA PHE A 2 -11.41 16.59 -0.45
C PHE A 2 -10.44 15.41 -0.58
N MET A 3 -9.16 15.63 -0.28
CA MET A 3 -8.18 14.54 -0.20
C MET A 3 -8.35 13.85 1.16
N VAL A 4 -8.70 12.56 1.15
CA VAL A 4 -8.73 11.76 2.37
C VAL A 4 -7.28 11.45 2.76
N THR A 5 -6.81 12.04 3.86
CA THR A 5 -5.48 11.75 4.39
C THR A 5 -5.58 10.65 5.44
N LYS A 6 -4.68 9.67 5.39
CA LYS A 6 -4.52 8.65 6.41
C LYS A 6 -3.12 8.75 7.02
N THR A 7 -3.03 8.54 8.33
CA THR A 7 -1.75 8.45 9.04
C THR A 7 -1.29 7.00 9.06
N ILE A 8 -0.07 6.75 8.61
CA ILE A 8 0.55 5.41 8.66
C ILE A 8 1.82 5.48 9.50
N THR A 9 2.10 4.41 10.24
CA THR A 9 3.37 4.24 10.95
C THR A 9 4.27 3.34 10.12
N ILE A 10 5.50 3.79 9.88
CA ILE A 10 6.51 3.03 9.14
C ILE A 10 7.79 2.92 9.97
N LYS A 11 8.62 1.93 9.64
CA LYS A 11 9.96 1.82 10.24
C LYS A 11 10.78 3.05 9.84
N GLU A 12 11.65 3.48 10.75
CA GLU A 12 12.58 4.60 10.52
C GLU A 12 13.40 4.42 9.24
N GLU A 13 13.87 3.19 8.98
CA GLU A 13 14.60 2.87 7.76
C GLU A 13 13.78 3.10 6.49
N ALA A 14 12.49 2.77 6.51
CA ALA A 14 11.59 3.01 5.39
C ALA A 14 11.36 4.51 5.17
N TYR A 15 11.22 5.27 6.25
CA TYR A 15 11.12 6.73 6.19
C TYR A 15 12.37 7.35 5.53
N GLU A 16 13.57 6.97 5.97
CA GLU A 16 14.82 7.50 5.42
C GLU A 16 15.04 7.09 3.95
N ARG A 17 14.58 5.91 3.53
CA ARG A 17 14.55 5.53 2.11
C ARG A 17 13.62 6.43 1.30
N LEU A 18 12.38 6.64 1.76
CA LEU A 18 11.42 7.53 1.09
C LEU A 18 11.93 8.98 1.00
N LYS A 19 12.56 9.46 2.07
CA LYS A 19 13.13 10.81 2.14
C LYS A 19 14.22 11.06 1.10
N LYS A 20 15.03 10.05 0.76
CA LYS A 20 16.05 10.15 -0.30
C LYS A 20 15.45 10.28 -1.70
N LEU A 21 14.24 9.75 -1.90
CA LEU A 21 13.51 9.79 -3.18
C LEU A 21 12.68 11.07 -3.35
N LYS A 22 12.53 11.86 -2.28
CA LYS A 22 11.66 13.02 -2.19
C LYS A 22 12.20 14.26 -2.93
N ASP A 23 12.73 14.11 -4.14
CA ASP A 23 13.36 15.16 -4.96
C ASP A 23 12.42 16.35 -5.27
N GLY A 24 12.15 17.19 -4.28
CA GLY A 24 11.12 18.23 -4.30
C GLY A 24 9.67 17.74 -4.15
N LYS A 25 9.38 16.45 -4.38
CA LYS A 25 8.02 15.87 -4.36
C LYS A 25 7.43 15.73 -2.94
N SER A 26 6.12 15.55 -2.83
CA SER A 26 5.46 15.10 -1.59
C SER A 26 5.67 13.60 -1.38
N PHE A 27 5.56 13.12 -0.13
CA PHE A 27 5.64 11.69 0.14
C PHE A 27 4.53 10.91 -0.56
N SER A 28 3.34 11.49 -0.67
CA SER A 28 2.23 10.89 -1.40
C SER A 28 2.57 10.72 -2.87
N GLU A 29 3.15 11.71 -3.54
CA GLU A 29 3.59 11.60 -4.93
C GLU A 29 4.70 10.56 -5.12
N VAL A 30 5.70 10.53 -4.22
CA VAL A 30 6.75 9.51 -4.28
C VAL A 30 6.18 8.10 -4.14
N ILE A 31 5.24 7.91 -3.21
CA ILE A 31 4.56 6.63 -3.03
C ILE A 31 3.78 6.30 -4.30
N MET A 32 3.02 7.26 -4.85
CA MET A 32 2.29 7.08 -6.10
C MET A 32 3.22 6.71 -7.24
N ASP A 33 4.30 7.44 -7.50
CA ASP A 33 5.29 7.16 -8.55
C ASP A 33 5.84 5.72 -8.43
N ILE A 34 6.25 5.30 -7.21
CA ILE A 34 6.78 3.96 -6.95
C ILE A 34 5.71 2.88 -7.21
N THR A 35 4.44 3.21 -6.98
CA THR A 35 3.31 2.27 -7.16
C THR A 35 2.61 2.40 -8.51
N GLU A 36 2.85 3.47 -9.27
CA GLU A 36 2.26 3.75 -10.58
C GLU A 36 3.04 3.05 -11.70
N ASP A 37 4.35 2.87 -11.53
CA ASP A 37 5.20 2.22 -12.54
C ASP A 37 4.95 0.71 -12.67
N ASP A 38 4.10 0.09 -11.85
CA ASP A 38 3.72 -1.31 -12.03
C ASP A 38 2.24 -1.57 -11.68
N GLU A 39 1.52 -2.24 -12.58
CA GLU A 39 0.83 -3.49 -12.24
C GLU A 39 1.73 -4.26 -11.27
N ILE A 40 1.67 -3.97 -9.96
CA ILE A 40 2.77 -4.28 -9.03
C ILE A 40 3.24 -5.70 -9.28
N ASP A 41 4.39 -5.84 -9.93
CA ASP A 41 5.04 -7.12 -10.16
C ASP A 41 5.73 -7.46 -8.83
N LEU A 42 4.90 -7.55 -7.78
CA LEU A 42 5.23 -8.15 -6.49
C LEU A 42 5.85 -9.53 -6.73
N MET A 43 5.48 -10.19 -7.84
CA MET A 43 6.09 -11.43 -8.34
C MET A 43 7.58 -11.29 -8.70
N LYS A 44 7.99 -10.21 -9.40
CA LYS A 44 9.40 -9.92 -9.66
C LYS A 44 10.16 -9.47 -8.42
N SER A 45 9.54 -8.65 -7.56
CA SER A 45 10.21 -8.12 -6.36
C SER A 45 10.36 -9.14 -5.24
N PHE A 46 9.47 -10.14 -5.14
CA PHE A 46 9.60 -11.26 -4.19
C PHE A 46 10.31 -12.49 -4.75
N GLY A 47 10.71 -12.49 -6.03
CA GLY A 47 11.44 -13.60 -6.63
C GLY A 47 10.66 -14.91 -6.54
N VAL A 48 9.71 -15.11 -7.45
CA VAL A 48 8.99 -16.40 -7.64
C VAL A 48 8.25 -16.85 -6.37
N LEU A 49 7.19 -16.11 -6.00
CA LEU A 49 6.14 -16.73 -5.17
C LEU A 49 5.54 -17.90 -5.96
N SER A 50 5.45 -19.06 -5.32
CA SER A 50 4.71 -20.18 -5.90
C SER A 50 3.25 -19.77 -6.14
N SER A 51 2.56 -20.45 -7.07
CA SER A 51 1.15 -20.14 -7.39
C SER A 51 0.25 -20.14 -6.15
N GLU A 52 0.56 -20.99 -5.16
CA GLU A 52 -0.16 -21.08 -3.89
C GLU A 52 0.10 -19.85 -3.00
N GLU A 53 1.35 -19.39 -2.89
CA GLU A 53 1.70 -18.20 -2.10
C GLU A 53 1.14 -16.92 -2.72
N ALA A 54 1.12 -16.84 -4.05
CA ALA A 54 0.52 -15.73 -4.78
C ALA A 54 -1.01 -15.69 -4.58
N GLN A 55 -1.67 -16.85 -4.56
CA GLN A 55 -3.10 -16.94 -4.32
C GLN A 55 -3.45 -16.55 -2.88
N LYS A 56 -2.66 -17.02 -1.91
CA LYS A 56 -2.83 -16.67 -0.50
C LYS A 56 -2.63 -15.17 -0.25
N ALA A 57 -1.60 -14.56 -0.85
CA ALA A 57 -1.39 -13.12 -0.75
C ALA A 57 -2.56 -12.33 -1.37
N LYS A 58 -3.14 -12.80 -2.48
CA LYS A 58 -4.34 -12.21 -3.07
C LYS A 58 -5.55 -12.29 -2.14
N GLU A 59 -5.76 -13.43 -1.50
CA GLU A 59 -6.85 -13.61 -0.53
C GLU A 59 -6.66 -12.72 0.70
N GLU A 60 -5.46 -12.65 1.28
CA GLU A 60 -5.16 -11.77 2.40
C GLU A 60 -5.35 -10.29 2.04
N ILE A 61 -4.94 -9.86 0.84
CA ILE A 61 -5.18 -8.48 0.37
C ILE A 61 -6.69 -8.22 0.18
N LYS A 62 -7.45 -9.20 -0.29
CA LYS A 62 -8.89 -9.08 -0.50
C LYS A 62 -9.61 -8.99 0.85
N GLU A 63 -9.31 -9.87 1.78
CA GLU A 63 -9.85 -9.82 3.14
C GLU A 63 -9.46 -8.51 3.84
N PHE A 64 -8.23 -8.04 3.67
CA PHE A 64 -7.81 -6.76 4.24
C PHE A 64 -8.63 -5.58 3.67
N ARG A 65 -8.97 -5.60 2.37
CA ARG A 65 -9.83 -4.58 1.76
C ARG A 65 -11.27 -4.68 2.25
N GLU A 66 -11.83 -5.88 2.33
CA GLU A 66 -13.20 -6.10 2.81
C GLU A 66 -13.34 -5.71 4.29
N ASN A 67 -12.38 -6.07 5.16
CA ASN A 67 -12.37 -5.64 6.55
C ASN A 67 -12.22 -4.12 6.69
N ILE A 68 -11.42 -3.48 5.83
CA ILE A 68 -11.32 -2.01 5.81
C ILE A 68 -12.65 -1.37 5.41
N ASP A 69 -13.37 -1.95 4.45
CA ASP A 69 -14.66 -1.43 4.01
C ASP A 69 -15.76 -1.67 5.07
N GLU A 70 -15.77 -2.83 5.74
CA GLU A 70 -16.68 -3.14 6.85
C GLU A 70 -16.43 -2.25 8.08
N ASP A 71 -15.16 -2.08 8.48
CA ASP A 71 -14.78 -1.15 9.55
C ASP A 71 -15.14 0.31 9.21
N ALA A 72 -15.05 0.68 7.93
CA ALA A 72 -15.42 2.01 7.44
C ALA A 72 -16.95 2.22 7.45
N ASP A 73 -17.74 1.20 7.12
CA ASP A 73 -19.21 1.23 7.17
C ASP A 73 -19.74 1.23 8.61
N GLU A 74 -19.08 0.51 9.54
CA GLU A 74 -19.43 0.49 10.95
C GLU A 74 -19.10 1.83 11.64
N ALA A 75 -17.98 2.46 11.31
CA ALA A 75 -17.62 3.79 11.79
C ALA A 75 -18.57 4.92 11.29
N LEU A 76 -19.33 4.67 10.22
CA LEU A 76 -20.29 5.61 9.62
C LEU A 76 -21.72 5.44 10.15
N ARG A 77 -21.99 4.37 10.92
CA ARG A 77 -23.29 4.07 11.55
C ARG A 77 -23.46 4.61 12.98
N ILE A 78 -22.55 5.48 13.44
CA ILE A 78 -22.58 6.10 14.78
C ILE A 78 -23.08 7.54 14.71
#